data_AF-A0A7J8P3H9-F1
#
_entry.id   AF-A0A7J8P3H9-F1
#
_cell.length_a   1.000
_cell.length_b   1.000
_cell.length_c   1.000
_cell.angle_alpha   90.00
_cell.angle_beta   90.00
_cell.angle_gamma   90.00
#
_symmetry.space_group_name_H-M   'P 1'
#
loop_
_entity.id
_entity.type
_entity.pdbx_description
1 polymer ?
#
loop_
_entity_poly.entity_id
_entity_poly.type
_entity_poly.pdbx_seq_one_letter_code
_entity_poly.pdbx_strand_id
1 'polypeptide(L)'
;MNSLFNEHKIDYIIHGDDPCLLPDGSDAYALAKKAGRYKQIKRTEGVSSTDIVGRILCSVKDTEGGGDHTSTLLNGDSGERCHSQRAQISQFLPTSQRIVQFSNGKGPGPNARVVYIDGAFDLFHAGHVEILKKARQLGDFLLVGIHTDHIV
;
A
#
# COMPACT_ATOMS: atom_id res chain seq x y z
N MET A 1 -23.87 -12.40 -12.01
CA MET A 1 -23.96 -10.92 -12.02
C MET A 1 -25.32 -10.39 -11.54
N ASN A 2 -26.43 -11.10 -11.82
CA ASN A 2 -27.76 -10.74 -11.30
C ASN A 2 -27.81 -10.61 -9.76
N SER A 3 -27.22 -11.57 -9.05
CA SER A 3 -27.10 -11.55 -7.58
C SER A 3 -26.37 -10.31 -7.04
N LEU A 4 -25.19 -9.95 -7.59
CA LEU A 4 -24.44 -8.75 -7.17
C LEU A 4 -25.28 -7.47 -7.24
N PHE A 5 -26.00 -7.30 -8.34
CA PHE A 5 -26.70 -6.06 -8.63
C PHE A 5 -28.09 -5.95 -8.00
N ASN A 6 -28.80 -7.07 -7.88
CA ASN A 6 -30.19 -7.09 -7.43
C ASN A 6 -30.34 -7.59 -5.99
N GLU A 7 -29.61 -8.64 -5.60
CA GLU A 7 -29.66 -9.17 -4.23
C GLU A 7 -28.80 -8.32 -3.29
N HIS A 8 -27.53 -8.06 -3.67
CA HIS A 8 -26.60 -7.26 -2.88
C HIS A 8 -26.72 -5.75 -3.11
N LYS A 9 -27.58 -5.31 -4.04
CA LYS A 9 -27.85 -3.90 -4.35
C LYS A 9 -26.57 -3.09 -4.64
N ILE A 10 -25.58 -3.69 -5.29
CA ILE A 10 -24.32 -3.03 -5.65
C ILE A 10 -24.55 -2.14 -6.87
N ASP A 11 -24.35 -0.82 -6.79
CA ASP A 11 -24.60 0.06 -7.94
C ASP A 11 -23.56 -0.09 -9.06
N TYR A 12 -22.27 -0.12 -8.68
CA TYR A 12 -21.15 -0.14 -9.60
C TYR A 12 -20.07 -1.12 -9.16
N ILE A 13 -19.38 -1.71 -10.14
CA ILE A 13 -18.10 -2.39 -9.95
C ILE A 13 -16.99 -1.41 -10.31
N ILE A 14 -16.05 -1.20 -9.40
CA ILE A 14 -14.88 -0.33 -9.62
C ILE A 14 -13.62 -1.20 -9.57
N HIS A 15 -12.77 -1.08 -10.58
CA HIS A 15 -11.50 -1.80 -10.65
C HIS A 15 -10.38 -0.89 -11.18
N GLY A 16 -9.12 -1.28 -10.95
CA GLY A 16 -7.98 -0.68 -11.62
C GLY A 16 -8.08 -0.76 -13.15
N ASP A 17 -7.28 0.05 -13.82
CA ASP A 17 -7.18 0.14 -15.29
C ASP A 17 -6.34 -0.99 -15.93
N ASP A 18 -5.82 -1.91 -15.12
CA ASP A 18 -5.13 -3.11 -15.59
C ASP A 18 -6.09 -4.05 -16.38
N PRO A 19 -5.65 -4.65 -17.50
CA PRO A 19 -6.45 -5.63 -18.23
C PRO A 19 -6.74 -6.87 -17.38
N CYS A 20 -8.03 -7.20 -17.20
CA CYS A 20 -8.48 -8.40 -16.48
C CYS A 20 -9.10 -9.39 -17.45
N LEU A 21 -8.27 -10.27 -18.00
CA LEU A 21 -8.67 -11.28 -18.98
C LEU A 21 -8.83 -12.65 -18.32
N LEU A 22 -9.87 -13.38 -18.72
CA LEU A 22 -10.07 -14.79 -18.40
C LEU A 22 -9.16 -15.67 -19.29
N PRO A 23 -8.97 -16.97 -18.97
CA PRO A 23 -8.11 -17.86 -19.76
C PRO A 23 -8.49 -17.99 -21.24
N ASP A 24 -9.75 -17.71 -21.59
CA ASP A 24 -10.27 -17.68 -22.96
C ASP A 24 -10.04 -16.33 -23.67
N GLY A 25 -9.35 -15.38 -23.02
CA GLY A 25 -9.08 -14.03 -23.52
C GLY A 25 -10.25 -13.06 -23.37
N SER A 26 -11.39 -13.49 -22.82
CA SER A 26 -12.53 -12.61 -22.59
C SER A 26 -12.33 -11.71 -21.38
N ASP A 27 -12.97 -10.54 -21.38
CA ASP A 27 -12.89 -9.58 -20.28
C ASP A 27 -13.74 -10.04 -19.09
N ALA A 28 -13.10 -10.20 -17.92
CA ALA A 28 -13.75 -10.65 -16.69
C ALA A 28 -14.92 -9.74 -16.24
N TYR A 29 -14.93 -8.48 -16.68
CA TYR A 29 -15.95 -7.49 -16.36
C TYR A 29 -16.87 -7.16 -17.54
N ALA A 30 -16.83 -7.93 -18.64
CA ALA A 30 -17.62 -7.66 -19.85
C ALA A 30 -19.11 -7.44 -19.57
N LEU A 31 -19.71 -8.26 -18.70
CA LEU A 31 -21.12 -8.15 -18.33
C LEU A 31 -21.44 -6.84 -17.57
N ALA A 32 -20.56 -6.40 -16.68
CA ALA A 32 -20.74 -5.17 -15.91
C ALA A 32 -20.54 -3.93 -16.79
N LYS A 33 -19.57 -3.99 -17.71
CA LYS A 33 -19.32 -2.97 -18.74
C LYS A 33 -20.52 -2.83 -19.66
N LYS A 34 -21.06 -3.95 -20.18
CA LYS A 34 -22.27 -3.97 -21.03
C LYS A 34 -23.50 -3.40 -20.33
N ALA A 35 -23.61 -3.61 -19.01
CA ALA A 35 -24.70 -3.06 -18.20
C ALA A 35 -24.50 -1.57 -17.83
N GLY A 36 -23.38 -0.93 -18.20
CA GLY A 36 -23.07 0.45 -17.81
C GLY A 36 -22.72 0.61 -16.32
N ARG A 37 -22.48 -0.49 -15.60
CA ARG A 37 -22.27 -0.53 -14.14
C ARG A 37 -20.82 -0.83 -13.76
N TYR A 38 -19.89 -0.37 -14.59
CA TYR A 38 -18.46 -0.52 -14.38
C TYR A 38 -17.75 0.83 -14.45
N LYS A 39 -16.82 1.08 -13.53
CA LYS A 39 -15.96 2.27 -13.49
C LYS A 39 -14.50 1.84 -13.33
N GLN A 40 -13.60 2.60 -13.92
CA GLN A 40 -12.16 2.39 -13.79
C GLN A 40 -11.56 3.47 -12.92
N ILE A 41 -10.57 3.09 -12.12
CA ILE A 41 -9.70 4.00 -11.39
C ILE A 41 -8.26 3.76 -11.84
N LYS A 42 -7.47 4.83 -11.87
CA LYS A 42 -6.06 4.71 -12.24
C LYS A 42 -5.27 4.00 -11.16
N ARG A 43 -4.25 3.27 -11.57
CA ARG A 43 -3.22 2.72 -10.68
C ARG A 43 -2.56 3.82 -9.83
N THR A 44 -2.25 3.50 -8.59
CA THR A 44 -1.49 4.40 -7.70
C THR A 44 0.00 4.34 -8.04
N GLU A 45 0.54 5.46 -8.50
CA GLU A 45 1.98 5.57 -8.80
C GLU A 45 2.86 5.41 -7.56
N GLY A 46 3.97 4.70 -7.74
CA GLY A 46 5.06 4.58 -6.76
C GLY A 46 4.88 3.48 -5.71
N VAL A 47 3.90 2.59 -5.85
CA VAL A 47 3.71 1.44 -4.96
C VAL A 47 3.08 0.24 -5.68
N SER A 48 3.60 -0.96 -5.40
CA SER A 48 2.97 -2.23 -5.78
C SER A 48 3.40 -3.34 -4.83
N SER A 49 2.65 -4.45 -4.78
CA SER A 49 3.04 -5.61 -3.95
C SER A 49 4.39 -6.19 -4.39
N THR A 50 4.68 -6.23 -5.69
CA THR A 50 5.97 -6.69 -6.23
C THR A 50 7.11 -5.79 -5.79
N ASP A 51 6.91 -4.47 -5.85
CA ASP A 51 7.90 -3.50 -5.36
C ASP A 51 8.17 -3.74 -3.87
N ILE A 52 7.14 -3.79 -3.02
CA ILE A 52 7.26 -4.05 -1.58
C ILE A 52 8.01 -5.37 -1.30
N VAL A 53 7.65 -6.47 -1.96
CA VAL A 53 8.35 -7.75 -1.83
C VAL A 53 9.81 -7.62 -2.24
N GLY A 54 10.11 -6.89 -3.30
CA GLY A 54 11.47 -6.56 -3.71
C GLY A 54 12.26 -5.87 -2.59
N ARG A 55 11.65 -4.88 -1.93
CA ARG A 55 12.28 -4.18 -0.79
C ARG A 55 12.58 -5.13 0.37
N ILE A 56 11.62 -5.98 0.73
CA ILE A 56 11.79 -6.97 1.80
C ILE A 56 12.96 -7.93 1.46
N LEU A 57 13.02 -8.44 0.23
CA LEU A 57 14.08 -9.34 -0.21
C LEU A 57 15.46 -8.66 -0.20
N CYS A 58 15.55 -7.39 -0.57
CA CYS A 58 16.78 -6.61 -0.48
C CYS A 58 17.25 -6.46 0.98
N SER A 59 16.34 -6.13 1.91
CA SER A 59 16.67 -5.97 3.33
C SER A 59 17.23 -7.25 3.97
N VAL A 60 16.81 -8.43 3.50
CA VAL A 60 17.33 -9.72 4.00
C VAL A 60 18.75 -9.99 3.49
N LYS A 61 19.03 -9.69 2.22
CA LYS A 61 20.36 -9.92 1.61
C LYS A 61 21.47 -9.10 2.26
N ASP A 62 21.15 -7.88 2.71
CA ASP A 62 22.10 -7.01 3.41
C ASP A 62 22.53 -7.57 4.77
N THR A 63 21.74 -8.49 5.36
CA THR A 63 22.05 -9.10 6.65
C THR A 63 23.06 -10.26 6.53
N GLU A 64 23.25 -10.84 5.33
CA GLU A 64 24.12 -12.01 5.11
C GLU A 64 25.58 -11.68 4.75
N GLY A 65 25.97 -10.40 4.72
CA GLY A 65 27.33 -9.96 4.37
C GLY A 65 28.45 -10.22 5.40
N GLY A 66 28.28 -11.16 6.31
CA GLY A 66 29.22 -11.46 7.40
C GLY A 66 29.69 -12.91 7.54
N GLY A 67 29.29 -13.83 6.65
CA GLY A 67 29.63 -15.26 6.77
C GLY A 67 29.81 -15.95 5.42
N ASP A 68 30.91 -16.67 5.31
CA ASP A 68 31.41 -17.33 4.10
C ASP A 68 30.57 -18.56 3.67
N HIS A 69 30.63 -18.87 2.36
CA HIS A 69 30.35 -20.14 1.66
C HIS A 69 28.93 -20.51 1.15
N THR A 70 28.81 -20.44 -0.19
CA THR A 70 28.25 -21.42 -1.14
C THR A 70 26.73 -21.69 -1.18
N SER A 71 26.05 -21.14 -2.20
CA SER A 71 25.41 -21.98 -3.23
C SER A 71 25.03 -21.17 -4.47
N THR A 72 25.74 -21.47 -5.55
CA THR A 72 25.37 -21.31 -6.95
C THR A 72 23.91 -21.68 -7.16
N LEU A 73 23.12 -20.80 -7.81
CA LEU A 73 21.92 -20.99 -8.64
C LEU A 73 21.20 -19.62 -8.58
N LEU A 74 21.42 -18.67 -9.49
CA LEU A 74 20.84 -18.63 -10.84
C LEU A 74 21.66 -17.65 -11.69
N ASN A 75 22.36 -18.17 -12.70
CA ASN A 75 22.90 -17.34 -13.78
C ASN A 75 21.76 -16.96 -14.73
N GLY A 76 21.33 -15.70 -14.64
CA GLY A 76 20.67 -14.97 -15.71
C GLY A 76 21.47 -13.68 -15.91
N ASP A 77 22.26 -13.66 -16.99
CA ASP A 77 23.10 -12.54 -17.40
C ASP A 77 22.25 -11.35 -17.85
N SER A 78 22.28 -10.28 -17.05
CA SER A 78 22.25 -8.91 -17.54
C SER A 78 22.79 -8.04 -16.41
N GLY A 79 24.07 -7.69 -16.51
CA GLY A 79 24.76 -6.87 -15.55
C GLY A 79 24.10 -5.51 -15.37
N GLU A 80 23.59 -5.25 -14.18
CA GLU A 80 23.64 -3.92 -13.58
C GLU A 80 24.27 -4.06 -12.19
N ARG A 81 25.36 -3.32 -12.03
CA ARG A 81 26.17 -3.29 -10.82
C ARG A 81 25.29 -2.98 -9.61
N CYS A 82 25.45 -3.75 -8.55
CA CYS A 82 25.03 -3.40 -7.20
C CYS A 82 25.86 -2.19 -6.71
N HIS A 83 25.64 -1.03 -7.32
CA HIS A 83 26.26 0.23 -6.94
C HIS A 83 25.31 0.95 -6.00
N SER A 84 25.62 0.91 -4.70
CA SER A 84 25.55 2.07 -3.81
C SER A 84 24.37 3.04 -4.05
N GLN A 85 23.14 2.61 -3.79
CA GLN A 85 22.02 3.53 -3.55
C GLN A 85 21.27 3.09 -2.29
N ARG A 86 21.89 3.34 -1.13
CA ARG A 86 21.25 3.25 0.19
C ARG A 86 20.24 4.40 0.42
N ALA A 87 19.74 5.04 -0.63
CA ALA A 87 18.82 6.15 -0.55
C ALA A 87 17.90 6.13 -1.78
N GLN A 88 16.58 6.08 -1.52
CA GLN A 88 15.47 6.12 -2.47
C GLN A 88 15.04 4.79 -3.11
N ILE A 89 14.64 3.83 -2.27
CA ILE A 89 13.96 2.61 -2.73
C ILE A 89 12.51 2.92 -3.20
N SER A 90 11.93 4.06 -2.80
CA SER A 90 10.57 4.44 -3.21
C SER A 90 10.55 5.48 -4.32
N GLN A 91 9.88 5.15 -5.43
CA GLN A 91 9.53 6.09 -6.52
C GLN A 91 8.23 6.86 -6.22
N PHE A 92 7.70 6.78 -4.99
CA PHE A 92 6.50 7.49 -4.59
C PHE A 92 6.75 9.00 -4.54
N LEU A 93 5.92 9.76 -5.25
CA LEU A 93 5.99 11.22 -5.29
C LEU A 93 4.91 11.81 -4.36
N PRO A 94 5.24 12.22 -3.13
CA PRO A 94 4.28 12.86 -2.24
C PRO A 94 3.99 14.27 -2.75
N THR A 95 2.73 14.54 -3.08
CA THR A 95 2.26 15.89 -3.40
C THR A 95 1.31 16.38 -2.32
N SER A 96 1.23 17.69 -2.12
CA SER A 96 0.25 18.29 -1.21
C SER A 96 -1.19 17.86 -1.56
N GLN A 97 -1.49 17.67 -2.85
CA GLN A 97 -2.79 17.17 -3.29
C GLN A 97 -3.07 15.76 -2.77
N ARG A 98 -2.09 14.85 -2.82
CA ARG A 98 -2.24 13.50 -2.25
C ARG A 98 -2.45 13.57 -0.73
N ILE A 99 -1.68 14.39 -0.02
CA ILE A 99 -1.86 14.57 1.43
C ILE A 99 -3.29 15.02 1.74
N VAL A 100 -3.81 16.02 1.00
CA VAL A 100 -5.17 16.51 1.18
C VAL A 100 -6.22 15.42 0.90
N GLN A 101 -6.05 14.62 -0.16
CA GLN A 101 -6.95 13.51 -0.50
C GLN A 101 -7.07 12.45 0.61
N PHE A 102 -5.99 12.21 1.36
CA PHE A 102 -5.97 11.27 2.48
C PHE A 102 -6.21 11.95 3.84
N SER A 103 -6.30 13.29 3.89
CA SER A 103 -6.57 14.04 5.10
C SER A 103 -8.08 14.22 5.30
N ASN A 104 -8.54 14.10 6.54
CA ASN A 104 -9.94 14.38 6.88
C ASN A 104 -10.18 15.89 7.15
N GLY A 105 -9.13 16.72 7.15
CA GLY A 105 -9.18 18.17 7.38
C GLY A 105 -9.72 18.62 8.75
N LYS A 106 -10.03 17.68 9.65
CA LYS A 106 -10.62 17.95 10.96
C LYS A 106 -9.54 17.97 12.03
N GLY A 107 -9.47 19.07 12.78
CA GLY A 107 -8.70 19.16 14.02
C GLY A 107 -9.50 18.74 15.25
N PRO A 108 -8.86 18.70 16.44
CA PRO A 108 -9.58 18.49 17.69
C PRO A 108 -10.55 19.65 17.95
N GLY A 109 -11.75 19.33 18.45
CA GLY A 109 -12.72 20.33 18.88
C GLY A 109 -12.28 21.03 20.18
N PRO A 110 -12.95 22.13 20.57
CA PRO A 110 -12.72 22.77 21.86
C PRO A 110 -12.94 21.75 22.99
N ASN A 111 -11.96 21.61 23.89
CA ASN A 111 -11.95 20.65 25.02
C ASN A 111 -11.87 19.15 24.64
N ALA A 112 -11.59 18.80 23.39
CA ALA A 112 -11.40 17.41 23.00
C ALA A 112 -10.21 16.77 23.73
N ARG A 113 -10.38 15.56 24.26
CA ARG A 113 -9.26 14.78 24.80
C ARG A 113 -8.40 14.26 23.66
N VAL A 114 -7.23 14.86 23.49
CA VAL A 114 -6.25 14.43 22.48
C VAL A 114 -5.41 13.28 23.05
N VAL A 115 -5.38 12.17 22.32
CA VAL A 115 -4.52 11.02 22.58
C VAL A 115 -3.39 11.05 21.56
N TYR A 116 -2.15 10.97 22.04
CA TYR A 116 -0.97 10.86 21.20
C TYR A 116 -0.40 9.44 21.25
N ILE A 117 0.00 8.92 20.10
CA ILE A 117 0.76 7.68 19.96
C ILE A 117 1.75 7.87 18.81
N ASP A 118 2.96 7.34 18.95
CA ASP A 118 3.98 7.39 17.91
C ASP A 118 4.60 6.03 17.62
N GLY A 119 5.23 5.95 16.46
CA GLY A 119 5.92 4.76 15.99
C GLY A 119 6.42 4.90 14.56
N ALA A 120 7.11 3.87 14.08
CA ALA A 120 7.53 3.77 12.69
C ALA A 120 6.34 3.56 11.74
N PHE A 121 5.38 2.72 12.14
CA PHE A 121 4.24 2.28 11.32
C PHE A 121 4.64 1.72 9.94
N ASP A 122 5.83 1.13 9.84
CA ASP A 122 6.31 0.47 8.62
C ASP A 122 5.44 -0.74 8.26
N LEU A 123 5.32 -1.02 6.95
CA LEU A 123 4.44 -2.06 6.38
C LEU A 123 3.07 -2.12 7.08
N PHE A 124 2.38 -0.98 7.16
CA PHE A 124 1.15 -0.81 7.93
C PHE A 124 0.16 -1.98 7.80
N HIS A 125 -0.09 -2.70 8.92
CA HIS A 125 -0.83 -3.95 8.95
C HIS A 125 -1.86 -3.99 10.08
N ALA A 126 -2.61 -5.11 10.18
CA ALA A 126 -3.71 -5.27 11.14
C ALA A 126 -3.30 -5.04 12.61
N GLY A 127 -2.05 -5.34 12.97
CA GLY A 127 -1.54 -5.09 14.33
C GLY A 127 -1.55 -3.60 14.69
N HIS A 128 -1.07 -2.74 13.78
CA HIS A 128 -1.15 -1.29 13.95
C HIS A 128 -2.60 -0.82 14.04
N VAL A 129 -3.50 -1.37 13.21
CA VAL A 129 -4.93 -1.03 13.25
C VAL A 129 -5.54 -1.31 14.62
N GLU A 130 -5.24 -2.48 15.22
CA GLU A 130 -5.77 -2.83 16.54
C GLU A 130 -5.23 -1.93 17.66
N ILE A 131 -3.95 -1.56 17.60
CA ILE A 131 -3.36 -0.60 18.53
C ILE A 131 -4.00 0.79 18.38
N LEU A 132 -4.15 1.28 17.16
CA LEU A 132 -4.78 2.58 16.88
C LEU A 132 -6.26 2.61 17.26
N LYS A 133 -7.00 1.51 17.09
CA LYS A 133 -8.38 1.38 17.57
C LYS A 133 -8.46 1.52 19.09
N LYS A 134 -7.58 0.83 19.83
CA LYS A 134 -7.52 0.94 21.30
C LYS A 134 -7.14 2.36 21.73
N ALA A 135 -6.14 2.97 21.09
CA ALA A 135 -5.74 4.34 21.39
C ALA A 135 -6.88 5.34 21.10
N ARG A 136 -7.61 5.18 19.99
CA ARG A 136 -8.75 6.03 19.62
C ARG A 136 -9.88 6.00 20.66
N GLN A 137 -10.06 4.90 21.39
CA GLN A 137 -11.08 4.77 22.44
C GLN A 137 -10.75 5.59 23.70
N LEU A 138 -9.49 6.01 23.88
CA LEU A 138 -9.04 6.73 25.07
C LEU A 138 -9.29 8.24 24.99
N GLY A 139 -9.84 8.78 23.90
CA GLY A 139 -10.13 10.20 23.79
C GLY A 139 -11.00 10.52 22.59
N ASP A 140 -11.05 11.80 22.23
CA ASP A 140 -11.91 12.33 21.17
C ASP A 140 -11.16 12.54 19.86
N PHE A 141 -9.84 12.73 19.96
CA PHE A 141 -8.95 12.96 18.82
C PHE A 141 -7.68 12.12 18.99
N LEU A 142 -7.32 11.35 17.96
CA LEU A 142 -6.08 10.57 17.93
C LEU A 142 -5.06 11.27 17.03
N LEU A 143 -3.96 11.71 17.62
CA LEU A 143 -2.79 12.25 16.92
C LEU A 143 -1.73 11.16 16.82
N VAL A 144 -1.31 10.82 15.60
CA VAL A 144 -0.33 9.76 15.35
C VAL A 144 0.98 10.38 14.86
N GLY A 145 2.04 10.23 15.63
CA GLY A 145 3.40 10.62 15.24
C GLY A 145 4.05 9.53 14.40
N ILE A 146 4.57 9.89 13.22
CA ILE A 146 5.34 8.96 12.38
C ILE A 146 6.82 9.30 12.56
N HIS A 147 7.62 8.31 12.97
CA HIS A 147 9.06 8.48 13.06
C HIS A 147 9.66 8.74 11.68
N THR A 148 10.73 9.53 11.65
CA THR A 148 11.51 9.79 10.45
C THR A 148 12.43 8.62 10.13
N ASP A 149 12.71 8.39 8.84
CA ASP A 149 13.50 7.25 8.35
C ASP A 149 14.89 7.11 9.00
N HIS A 150 15.49 8.18 9.55
CA HIS A 150 16.79 8.10 10.21
C HIS A 150 16.75 7.52 11.64
N ILE A 151 15.55 7.44 12.24
CA ILE A 151 15.35 6.95 13.60
C ILE A 151 15.06 5.43 13.62
N VAL A 152 14.59 4.88 12.50
CA VAL A 152 14.07 3.52 12.37
C VAL A 152 15.07 2.62 11.65
#